data_AF-A0A1G0WIF3-F1
#
_entry.id   AF-A0A1G0WIF3-F1
#
_cell.length_a   1.000
_cell.length_b   1.000
_cell.length_c   1.000
_cell.angle_alpha   90.00
_cell.angle_beta   90.00
_cell.angle_gamma   90.00
#
_symmetry.space_group_name_H-M   'P 1'
#
loop_
_entity.id
_entity.type
_entity.pdbx_description
1 polymer ?
#
loop_
_entity_poly.entity_id
_entity_poly.type
_entity_poly.pdbx_seq_one_letter_code
_entity_poly.pdbx_strand_id
1 'polypeptide(L)'
;MKYTQVHPLSFTITYNKIVNALVSEITISPPIEDPDYINKNPNEIITKSIDTQAIWDTGATNTVITPKIVEALDLKPTGITRIFTPNGTLETSTYLVTLKLPNGIVFPNLDVIMSADIMSDLDALIGMDVITKGDFCLTNKLHTIFTFRIPSMAKIDFVNEDNSLIHSSVKNIGRNDPCPCGSGKKYKQCHGRNQ
;
A
#
# COMPACT_ATOMS: atom_id res chain seq x y z
N MET A 1 23.93 3.32 -18.72
CA MET A 1 23.40 3.28 -17.34
C MET A 1 22.95 1.86 -17.05
N LYS A 2 23.55 1.17 -16.08
CA LYS A 2 23.06 -0.13 -15.62
C LYS A 2 21.80 0.15 -14.80
N TYR A 3 20.64 -0.31 -15.25
CA TYR A 3 19.43 -0.32 -14.43
C TYR A 3 19.69 -1.25 -13.24
N THR A 4 20.01 -0.70 -12.07
CA THR A 4 19.99 -1.44 -10.82
C THR A 4 18.54 -1.91 -10.64
N GLN A 5 18.32 -3.22 -10.59
CA GLN A 5 17.01 -3.76 -10.25
C GLN A 5 16.63 -3.24 -8.86
N VAL A 6 15.58 -2.43 -8.79
CA VAL A 6 15.03 -1.98 -7.51
C VAL A 6 14.32 -3.18 -6.90
N HIS A 7 14.87 -3.73 -5.82
CA HIS A 7 14.21 -4.79 -5.07
C HIS A 7 12.98 -4.20 -4.36
N PRO A 8 11.77 -4.75 -4.58
CA PRO A 8 10.58 -4.24 -3.91
C PRO A 8 10.62 -4.58 -2.42
N LEU A 9 10.13 -3.64 -1.61
CA LEU A 9 9.84 -3.86 -0.20
C LEU A 9 8.33 -4.02 -0.03
N SER A 10 7.93 -4.92 0.86
CA SER A 10 6.52 -5.21 1.10
C SER A 10 6.28 -5.74 2.50
N PHE A 11 5.06 -5.57 2.99
CA PHE A 11 4.58 -6.27 4.18
C PHE A 11 3.15 -6.77 3.97
N THR A 12 2.76 -7.72 4.82
CA THR A 12 1.43 -8.32 4.84
C THR A 12 0.95 -8.43 6.27
N ILE A 13 -0.28 -8.00 6.54
CA ILE A 13 -0.96 -8.14 7.82
C ILE A 13 -2.13 -9.09 7.62
N THR A 14 -2.19 -10.13 8.45
CA THR A 14 -3.28 -11.11 8.46
C THR A 14 -4.07 -10.97 9.75
N TYR A 15 -5.36 -10.71 9.62
CA TYR A 15 -6.30 -10.68 10.74
C TYR A 15 -6.90 -12.06 10.95
N ASN A 16 -7.37 -12.37 12.16
CA ASN A 16 -8.07 -13.63 12.44
C ASN A 16 -9.58 -13.58 12.11
N LYS A 17 -10.06 -12.44 11.62
CA LYS A 17 -11.47 -12.17 11.29
C LYS A 17 -11.56 -11.15 10.15
N ILE A 18 -12.78 -10.89 9.69
CA ILE A 18 -13.05 -9.74 8.85
C ILE A 18 -13.03 -8.48 9.72
N VAL A 19 -12.30 -7.45 9.29
CA VAL A 19 -12.18 -6.17 10.00
C VAL A 19 -12.79 -5.02 9.22
N ASN A 20 -13.19 -3.97 9.94
CA ASN A 20 -13.75 -2.73 9.39
C ASN A 20 -12.71 -1.60 9.27
N ALA A 21 -11.47 -1.82 9.73
CA ALA A 21 -10.37 -0.88 9.65
C ALA A 21 -9.06 -1.64 9.44
N LEU A 22 -8.16 -1.07 8.66
CA LEU A 22 -6.83 -1.62 8.38
C LEU A 22 -5.81 -0.81 9.18
N VAL A 23 -5.12 -1.46 10.11
CA VAL A 23 -4.15 -0.84 10.99
C VAL A 23 -2.79 -1.52 10.82
N SER A 24 -1.72 -0.71 10.84
CA SER A 24 -0.34 -1.22 10.91
C SER A 24 0.44 -0.52 12.00
N GLU A 25 1.39 -1.22 12.60
CA GLU A 25 2.45 -0.58 13.39
C GLU A 25 3.33 0.26 12.46
N ILE A 26 3.65 1.47 12.92
CA ILE A 26 4.50 2.43 12.23
C ILE A 26 5.47 3.06 13.21
N THR A 27 6.57 3.61 12.68
CA THR A 27 7.47 4.46 13.45
C THR A 27 7.50 5.84 12.82
N ILE A 28 7.34 6.88 13.63
CA ILE A 28 7.45 8.28 13.21
C ILE A 28 8.67 8.90 13.89
N SER A 29 9.48 9.63 13.12
CA SER A 29 10.58 10.43 13.66
C SER A 29 10.60 11.83 13.03
N PRO A 30 11.39 12.77 13.59
CA PRO A 30 11.68 14.04 12.93
C PRO A 30 12.23 13.84 11.49
N PRO A 31 12.17 14.89 10.65
CA PRO A 31 12.66 14.81 9.28
C PRO A 31 14.17 14.58 9.28
N ILE A 32 14.65 13.93 8.22
CA ILE A 32 16.08 13.74 8.01
C ILE A 32 16.64 15.00 7.37
N GLU A 33 17.44 15.74 8.13
CA GLU A 33 18.09 16.97 7.69
C GLU A 33 19.32 16.69 6.80
N ASP A 34 19.97 15.54 7.00
CA ASP A 34 21.18 15.19 6.27
C ASP A 34 20.86 14.75 4.83
N PRO A 35 21.32 15.48 3.80
CA PRO A 35 21.07 15.11 2.41
C PRO A 35 21.78 13.82 1.96
N ASP A 36 22.80 13.35 2.70
CA ASP A 36 23.55 12.11 2.41
C ASP A 36 23.05 10.91 3.23
N TYR A 37 21.82 10.99 3.76
CA TYR A 37 21.25 9.97 4.65
C TYR A 37 21.19 8.56 4.05
N ILE A 38 21.15 8.47 2.73
CA ILE A 38 21.09 7.19 2.00
C ILE A 38 22.33 6.32 2.29
N ASN A 39 23.47 6.95 2.59
CA ASN A 39 24.73 6.26 2.83
C ASN A 39 25.05 6.05 4.31
N LYS A 40 24.16 6.48 5.22
CA LYS A 40 24.38 6.44 6.66
C LYS A 40 23.54 5.37 7.34
N ASN A 41 24.01 4.89 8.49
CA ASN A 41 23.23 3.95 9.29
C ASN A 41 21.97 4.67 9.83
N PRO A 42 20.75 4.13 9.66
CA PRO A 42 19.53 4.77 10.14
C PRO A 42 19.55 5.13 11.64
N ASN A 43 20.27 4.36 12.46
CA ASN A 43 20.42 4.60 13.90
C ASN A 43 21.34 5.79 14.23
N GLU A 44 22.16 6.25 13.28
CA GLU A 44 23.01 7.44 13.44
C GLU A 44 22.26 8.74 13.10
N ILE A 45 21.15 8.62 12.36
CA ILE A 45 20.40 9.76 11.80
C ILE A 45 19.14 10.03 12.63
N ILE A 46 18.48 8.96 13.10
CA ILE A 46 17.21 9.05 13.81
C ILE A 46 17.47 8.89 15.30
N THR A 47 17.53 10.03 16.00
CA THR A 47 17.84 10.08 17.43
C THR A 47 16.59 10.01 18.32
N LYS A 48 15.41 10.26 17.75
CA LYS A 48 14.12 10.26 18.45
C LYS A 48 13.05 9.70 17.52
N SER A 49 12.28 8.74 18.02
CA SER A 49 11.16 8.15 17.28
C SER A 49 10.05 7.70 18.22
N ILE A 50 8.85 7.58 17.67
CA ILE A 50 7.68 7.02 18.35
C ILE A 50 7.17 5.86 17.53
N ASP A 51 7.05 4.71 18.17
CA ASP A 51 6.31 3.57 17.64
C ASP A 51 4.84 3.75 18.02
N THR A 52 3.96 3.68 17.03
CA THR A 52 2.51 3.78 17.22
C THR A 52 1.79 2.97 16.13
N GLN A 53 0.46 3.06 16.11
CA GLN A 53 -0.39 2.43 15.12
C GLN A 53 -1.06 3.49 14.26
N ALA A 54 -1.22 3.17 12.96
CA ALA A 54 -1.92 4.03 12.03
C ALA A 54 -2.99 3.27 11.27
N ILE A 55 -4.15 3.91 11.09
CA ILE A 55 -5.21 3.44 10.21
C ILE A 55 -4.90 3.84 8.76
N TRP A 56 -5.21 2.96 7.81
CA TRP A 56 -5.09 3.25 6.38
C TRP A 56 -6.43 3.74 5.84
N ASP A 57 -6.46 4.97 5.31
CA ASP A 57 -7.69 5.62 4.86
C ASP A 57 -7.53 6.19 3.44
N THR A 58 -8.20 5.54 2.49
CA THR A 58 -8.24 5.98 1.09
C THR A 58 -9.07 7.25 0.87
N GLY A 59 -9.88 7.66 1.86
CA GLY A 59 -10.64 8.91 1.85
C GLY A 59 -9.81 10.13 2.23
N ALA A 60 -8.61 9.95 2.79
CA ALA A 60 -7.73 11.03 3.18
C ALA A 60 -6.70 11.35 2.10
N THR A 61 -6.58 12.63 1.73
CA THR A 61 -5.54 13.08 0.79
C THR A 61 -4.13 12.99 1.39
N ASN A 62 -3.99 13.40 2.65
CA ASN A 62 -2.73 13.49 3.36
C ASN A 62 -2.70 12.53 4.55
N THR A 63 -1.50 12.05 4.87
CA THR A 63 -1.20 11.38 6.13
C THR A 63 -1.35 12.37 7.28
N VAL A 64 -1.93 11.91 8.38
CA VAL A 64 -2.31 12.72 9.55
C VAL A 64 -1.58 12.22 10.78
N ILE A 65 -1.13 13.14 11.62
CA ILE A 65 -0.60 12.84 12.96
C ILE A 65 -1.37 13.62 14.02
N THR A 66 -1.47 13.06 15.22
CA THR A 66 -2.10 13.77 16.36
C THR A 66 -1.17 14.82 16.95
N PRO A 67 -1.71 15.83 17.67
CA PRO A 67 -0.90 16.77 18.47
C PRO A 67 0.04 16.08 19.47
N LYS A 68 -0.34 14.90 19.97
CA LYS A 68 0.49 14.06 20.86
C LYS A 68 1.80 13.66 20.19
N ILE A 69 1.79 13.29 18.92
CA ILE A 69 3.01 12.96 18.17
C ILE A 69 3.87 14.22 17.97
N VAL A 70 3.25 15.35 17.64
CA VAL A 70 3.93 16.64 17.45
C VAL A 70 4.68 17.05 18.72
N GLU A 71 3.99 17.06 19.87
CA GLU A 71 4.59 17.40 21.16
C GLU A 71 5.67 16.38 21.56
N ALA A 72 5.37 15.10 21.47
CA ALA A 72 6.28 14.05 21.90
C ALA A 72 7.56 14.01 21.06
N LEU A 73 7.53 14.42 19.78
CA LEU A 73 8.71 14.51 18.91
C LEU A 73 9.35 15.91 18.88
N ASP A 74 8.74 16.93 19.48
CA ASP A 74 9.18 18.35 19.38
C ASP A 74 9.24 18.84 17.91
N LEU A 75 8.20 18.51 17.12
CA LEU A 75 8.16 18.87 15.71
C LEU A 75 7.88 20.36 15.50
N LYS A 76 8.60 20.95 14.54
CA LYS A 76 8.38 22.33 14.12
C LYS A 76 7.39 22.38 12.94
N PRO A 77 6.37 23.23 13.00
CA PRO A 77 5.44 23.38 11.88
C PRO A 77 6.16 23.91 10.65
N THR A 78 5.83 23.37 9.48
CA THR A 78 6.38 23.77 8.18
C THR A 78 5.47 24.74 7.42
N GLY A 79 4.20 24.82 7.83
CA GLY A 79 3.20 25.64 7.18
C GLY A 79 1.81 25.47 7.81
N ILE A 80 0.82 26.04 7.13
CA ILE A 80 -0.59 25.93 7.47
C ILE A 80 -1.32 25.53 6.19
N THR A 81 -2.23 24.58 6.29
CA THR A 81 -3.10 24.15 5.20
C THR A 81 -4.55 24.14 5.65
N ARG A 82 -5.45 24.09 4.67
CA ARG A 82 -6.89 24.02 4.88
C ARG A 82 -7.37 22.64 4.48
N ILE A 83 -8.00 21.95 5.41
CA ILE A 83 -8.53 20.60 5.21
C ILE A 83 -10.06 20.65 5.15
N PHE A 84 -10.62 19.74 4.34
CA PHE A 84 -12.06 19.56 4.21
C PHE A 84 -12.45 18.31 4.98
N THR A 85 -13.20 18.50 6.05
CA THR A 85 -13.75 17.39 6.85
C THR A 85 -15.25 17.29 6.58
N PRO A 86 -15.89 16.16 6.91
CA PRO A 86 -17.35 16.06 6.89
C PRO A 86 -18.05 17.14 7.73
N ASN A 87 -17.37 17.65 8.76
CA ASN A 87 -17.85 18.69 9.66
C ASN A 87 -17.56 20.13 9.18
N GLY A 88 -17.00 20.27 7.98
CA GLY A 88 -16.66 21.55 7.37
C GLY A 88 -15.16 21.76 7.18
N THR A 89 -14.78 23.01 6.98
CA THR A 89 -13.42 23.40 6.65
C THR A 89 -12.63 23.76 7.90
N LEU A 90 -11.46 23.17 8.08
CA LEU A 90 -10.55 23.44 9.20
C LEU A 90 -9.19 23.92 8.69
N GLU A 91 -8.55 24.86 9.38
CA GLU A 91 -7.14 25.19 9.15
C GLU A 91 -6.28 24.42 10.14
N THR A 92 -5.20 23.83 9.64
CA THR A 92 -4.28 23.04 10.46
C THR A 92 -2.83 23.21 10.03
N SER A 93 -1.90 22.98 10.95
CA SER A 93 -0.47 23.02 10.69
C SER A 93 0.01 21.78 9.94
N THR A 94 0.97 21.99 9.05
CA THR A 94 1.72 20.95 8.36
C THR A 94 3.06 20.71 9.04
N TYR A 95 3.61 19.50 8.92
CA TYR A 95 4.87 19.10 9.49
C TYR A 95 5.62 18.17 8.53
N LEU A 96 6.95 18.20 8.57
CA LEU A 96 7.76 17.18 7.90
C LEU A 96 8.15 16.10 8.92
N VAL A 97 7.99 14.84 8.53
CA VAL A 97 8.37 13.68 9.34
C VAL A 97 9.04 12.62 8.50
N THR A 98 9.74 11.71 9.15
CA THR A 98 10.11 10.43 8.52
C THR A 98 9.15 9.36 9.02
N LEU A 99 8.44 8.73 8.09
CA LEU A 99 7.53 7.62 8.36
C LEU A 99 8.21 6.30 7.99
N LYS A 100 8.26 5.35 8.93
CA LYS A 100 8.66 3.97 8.66
C LYS A 100 7.44 3.06 8.77
N LEU A 101 7.26 2.22 7.76
CA LEU A 101 6.30 1.13 7.75
C LEU A 101 7.03 -0.20 7.99
N PRO A 102 6.31 -1.31 8.22
CA PRO A 102 6.93 -2.61 8.43
C PRO A 102 7.88 -3.03 7.30
N ASN A 103 8.80 -3.92 7.63
CA ASN A 103 9.80 -4.46 6.70
C ASN A 103 10.70 -3.41 6.03
N GLY A 104 10.98 -2.31 6.73
CA GLY A 104 12.00 -1.35 6.32
C GLY A 104 11.59 -0.39 5.21
N ILE A 105 10.28 -0.27 4.93
CA ILE A 105 9.78 0.77 4.03
C ILE A 105 9.88 2.12 4.74
N VAL A 106 10.54 3.10 4.11
CA VAL A 106 10.76 4.43 4.68
C VAL A 106 10.29 5.50 3.70
N PHE A 107 9.50 6.45 4.21
CA PHE A 107 9.15 7.69 3.55
C PHE A 107 9.86 8.84 4.28
N PRO A 108 11.05 9.25 3.80
CA PRO A 108 11.78 10.35 4.40
C PRO A 108 11.14 11.68 4.02
N ASN A 109 11.09 12.61 4.98
CA ASN A 109 10.62 13.98 4.78
C ASN A 109 9.22 14.04 4.14
N LEU A 110 8.31 13.20 4.63
CA LEU A 110 6.91 13.20 4.27
C LEU A 110 6.21 14.42 4.89
N ASP A 111 5.47 15.16 4.07
CA ASP A 111 4.63 16.26 4.52
C ASP A 111 3.30 15.71 5.06
N VAL A 112 3.04 15.94 6.35
CA VAL A 112 1.86 15.45 7.07
C VAL A 112 1.07 16.61 7.66
N ILE A 113 -0.22 16.41 7.84
CA ILE A 113 -1.09 17.36 8.52
C ILE A 113 -1.31 16.95 9.97
N MET A 114 -1.48 17.93 10.85
CA MET A 114 -1.91 17.64 12.22
C MET A 114 -3.44 17.63 12.31
N SER A 115 -4.01 16.70 13.07
CA SER A 115 -5.42 16.79 13.46
C SER A 115 -5.64 16.13 14.82
N ALA A 116 -6.45 16.74 15.67
CA ALA A 116 -6.93 16.11 16.91
C ALA A 116 -8.10 15.15 16.65
N ASP A 117 -8.76 15.28 15.49
CA ASP A 117 -9.91 14.47 15.10
C ASP A 117 -9.45 13.39 14.11
N ILE A 118 -8.76 12.38 14.63
CA ILE A 118 -8.49 11.14 13.90
C ILE A 118 -9.54 10.13 14.37
N MET A 119 -10.20 9.45 13.42
CA MET A 119 -11.20 8.44 13.74
C MET A 119 -10.54 7.24 14.44
N SER A 120 -10.38 7.28 15.77
CA SER A 120 -10.03 6.19 16.72
C SER A 120 -9.11 6.69 17.85
N ASP A 121 -8.82 5.83 18.82
CA ASP A 121 -7.75 6.01 19.83
C ASP A 121 -6.32 5.89 19.22
N LEU A 122 -6.17 6.06 17.90
CA LEU A 122 -4.89 5.96 17.21
C LEU A 122 -4.21 7.32 17.07
N ASP A 123 -2.89 7.30 17.02
CA ASP A 123 -2.09 8.53 16.96
C ASP A 123 -1.81 9.02 15.53
N ALA A 124 -2.16 8.24 14.50
CA ALA A 124 -1.88 8.54 13.11
C ALA A 124 -2.86 7.89 12.11
N LEU A 125 -2.90 8.46 10.90
CA LEU A 125 -3.65 7.96 9.76
C LEU A 125 -2.77 8.04 8.51
N ILE A 126 -2.72 6.96 7.72
CA ILE A 126 -2.02 6.87 6.43
C ILE A 126 -2.99 7.22 5.30
N GLY A 127 -2.68 8.31 4.59
CA GLY A 127 -3.49 8.82 3.49
C GLY A 127 -3.00 8.42 2.10
N MET A 128 -3.63 8.99 1.09
CA MET A 128 -3.36 8.72 -0.32
C MET A 128 -1.96 9.16 -0.77
N ASP A 129 -1.37 10.16 -0.09
CA ASP A 129 0.03 10.57 -0.26
C ASP A 129 1.05 9.43 -0.04
N VAL A 130 0.72 8.45 0.78
CA VAL A 130 1.52 7.22 0.99
C VAL A 130 0.95 6.04 0.19
N ILE A 131 -0.37 5.83 0.22
CA ILE A 131 -1.02 4.67 -0.44
C ILE A 131 -0.67 4.63 -1.94
N THR A 132 -0.67 5.77 -2.62
CA THR A 132 -0.43 5.85 -4.07
C THR A 132 1.03 5.64 -4.47
N LYS A 133 1.95 5.48 -3.52
CA LYS A 133 3.37 5.23 -3.79
C LYS A 133 3.66 3.78 -4.16
N GLY A 134 2.68 2.89 -3.97
CA GLY A 134 2.85 1.46 -4.14
C GLY A 134 1.58 0.73 -4.52
N ASP A 135 1.63 -0.61 -4.42
CA ASP A 135 0.47 -1.47 -4.54
C ASP A 135 -0.16 -1.67 -3.15
N PHE A 136 -1.43 -1.30 -2.99
CA PHE A 136 -2.22 -1.49 -1.78
C PHE A 136 -3.35 -2.48 -2.07
N CYS A 137 -3.32 -3.66 -1.44
CA CYS A 137 -4.24 -4.75 -1.76
C CYS A 137 -4.93 -5.31 -0.51
N LEU A 138 -6.24 -5.50 -0.61
CA LEU A 138 -7.09 -6.09 0.42
C LEU A 138 -7.69 -7.40 -0.10
N THR A 139 -7.46 -8.49 0.63
CA THR A 139 -8.07 -9.80 0.35
C THR A 139 -8.95 -10.20 1.53
N ASN A 140 -10.22 -10.50 1.26
CA ASN A 140 -11.17 -11.01 2.25
C ASN A 140 -11.56 -12.45 1.88
N LYS A 141 -10.70 -13.40 2.22
CA LYS A 141 -10.96 -14.84 2.05
C LYS A 141 -10.86 -15.51 3.41
N LEU A 142 -12.01 -15.84 4.01
CA LEU A 142 -12.20 -16.32 5.41
C LEU A 142 -11.86 -15.29 6.49
N HIS A 143 -10.79 -14.54 6.31
CA HIS A 143 -10.29 -13.47 7.17
C HIS A 143 -9.69 -12.35 6.31
N THR A 144 -9.54 -11.16 6.88
CA THR A 144 -8.94 -10.03 6.19
C THR A 144 -7.42 -10.17 6.12
N ILE A 145 -6.86 -9.95 4.94
CA ILE A 145 -5.43 -9.81 4.69
C ILE A 145 -5.23 -8.50 3.94
N PHE A 146 -4.35 -7.65 4.43
CA PHE A 146 -3.93 -6.44 3.72
C PHE A 146 -2.43 -6.50 3.46
N THR A 147 -2.01 -6.13 2.25
CA THR A 147 -0.61 -6.04 1.86
C THR A 147 -0.32 -4.72 1.16
N PHE A 148 0.87 -4.18 1.45
CA PHE A 148 1.42 -3.03 0.75
C PHE A 148 2.80 -3.37 0.18
N ARG A 149 3.10 -2.87 -1.02
CA ARG A 149 4.38 -3.03 -1.70
C ARG A 149 4.84 -1.74 -2.36
N ILE A 150 6.12 -1.42 -2.26
CA ILE A 150 6.76 -0.30 -2.95
C ILE A 150 8.09 -0.74 -3.61
N PRO A 151 8.38 -0.34 -4.87
CA PRO A 151 7.46 0.32 -5.81
C PRO A 151 6.36 -0.63 -6.29
N SER A 152 5.38 -0.09 -7.02
CA SER A 152 4.44 -0.93 -7.78
C SER A 152 5.19 -1.80 -8.79
N MET A 153 4.86 -3.10 -8.86
CA MET A 153 5.56 -4.05 -9.74
C MET A 153 4.71 -4.58 -10.89
N ALA A 154 3.37 -4.51 -10.78
CA ALA A 154 2.46 -5.00 -11.81
C ALA A 154 1.06 -4.41 -11.65
N LYS A 155 0.32 -4.32 -12.75
CA LYS A 155 -1.12 -4.00 -12.73
C LYS A 155 -1.90 -5.21 -12.21
N ILE A 156 -2.80 -4.97 -11.25
CA ILE A 156 -3.77 -5.95 -10.76
C ILE A 156 -5.13 -5.61 -11.37
N ASP A 157 -5.75 -6.57 -12.08
CA ASP A 157 -6.98 -6.35 -12.83
C ASP A 157 -7.81 -7.63 -12.87
N PHE A 158 -8.64 -7.81 -11.85
CA PHE A 158 -9.46 -9.02 -11.72
C PHE A 158 -10.44 -9.20 -12.88
N VAL A 159 -10.90 -8.12 -13.53
CA VAL A 159 -11.78 -8.25 -14.71
C VAL A 159 -11.03 -8.94 -15.84
N ASN A 160 -9.80 -8.51 -16.11
CA ASN A 160 -8.98 -9.15 -17.13
C ASN A 160 -8.57 -10.59 -16.74
N GLU A 161 -8.21 -10.80 -15.47
CA GLU A 161 -7.86 -12.12 -14.94
C GLU A 161 -9.04 -13.10 -15.06
N ASP A 162 -10.23 -12.72 -14.61
CA ASP A 162 -11.43 -13.57 -14.67
C ASP A 162 -11.87 -13.85 -16.12
N ASN A 163 -11.83 -12.84 -16.99
CA ASN A 163 -12.12 -13.03 -18.42
C ASN A 163 -11.14 -13.99 -19.08
N SER A 164 -9.86 -13.95 -18.69
CA SER A 164 -8.86 -14.90 -19.18
C SER A 164 -9.13 -16.34 -18.71
N LEU A 165 -9.65 -16.52 -17.50
CA LEU A 165 -10.06 -17.83 -16.96
C LEU A 165 -11.27 -18.38 -17.72
N ILE A 166 -12.29 -17.55 -17.99
CA ILE A 166 -13.47 -17.92 -18.77
C ILE A 166 -13.06 -18.33 -20.20
N HIS A 167 -12.21 -17.53 -20.86
CA HIS A 167 -11.75 -17.87 -22.21
C HIS A 167 -10.81 -19.09 -22.28
N SER A 168 -10.07 -19.39 -21.21
CA SER A 168 -9.22 -20.58 -21.15
C SER A 168 -10.01 -21.88 -20.98
N SER A 169 -11.16 -21.83 -20.29
CA SER A 169 -12.05 -22.99 -20.06
C SER A 169 -12.95 -23.31 -21.26
N VAL A 170 -13.03 -22.41 -22.24
CA VAL A 170 -13.64 -22.66 -23.54
C VAL A 170 -12.60 -22.41 -24.65
N LYS A 171 -11.57 -23.27 -24.72
CA LYS A 171 -10.99 -23.53 -26.04
C LYS A 171 -12.09 -24.22 -26.84
N ASN A 172 -12.84 -23.43 -27.61
CA ASN A 172 -13.57 -23.92 -28.77
C ASN A 172 -12.54 -24.49 -29.74
N ILE A 173 -12.07 -25.70 -29.45
CA ILE A 173 -11.07 -26.37 -30.25
C ILE A 173 -11.72 -26.61 -31.60
N GLY A 174 -11.18 -25.98 -32.63
CA GLY A 174 -11.75 -26.05 -33.96
C GLY A 174 -11.81 -27.51 -34.38
N ARG A 175 -12.86 -27.92 -35.09
CA ARG A 175 -12.99 -29.29 -35.61
C ARG A 175 -11.74 -29.76 -36.38
N ASN A 176 -10.97 -28.84 -36.96
CA ASN A 176 -9.74 -29.13 -37.70
C ASN A 176 -8.44 -28.97 -36.89
N ASP A 177 -8.47 -28.44 -35.67
CA ASP A 177 -7.28 -28.23 -34.84
C ASP A 177 -6.71 -29.57 -34.33
N PRO A 178 -5.40 -29.65 -33.99
CA PRO A 178 -4.83 -30.82 -33.36
C PRO A 178 -5.57 -31.21 -32.09
N CYS A 179 -5.88 -32.50 -31.94
CA CYS A 179 -6.63 -33.03 -30.82
C CYS A 179 -5.80 -32.94 -29.52
N PRO A 180 -6.37 -32.47 -28.40
CA PRO A 180 -5.62 -32.15 -27.18
C PRO A 180 -5.09 -33.39 -26.44
N CYS A 181 -5.51 -34.60 -26.83
CA CYS A 181 -4.96 -35.86 -26.30
C CYS A 181 -3.56 -36.22 -26.83
N GLY A 182 -2.98 -35.39 -27.71
CA GLY A 182 -1.64 -35.62 -28.26
C GLY A 182 -1.55 -36.70 -29.35
N SER A 183 -2.68 -37.21 -29.86
CA SER A 183 -2.70 -38.27 -30.89
C SER A 183 -2.19 -37.86 -32.28
N GLY A 184 -1.91 -36.57 -32.50
CA GLY A 184 -1.57 -36.02 -33.82
C GLY A 184 -2.75 -35.91 -34.80
N LYS A 185 -3.94 -36.38 -34.44
CA LYS A 185 -5.16 -36.29 -35.27
C LYS A 185 -5.88 -34.94 -35.11
N LYS A 186 -6.68 -34.54 -36.11
CA LYS A 186 -7.60 -33.39 -35.98
C LYS A 186 -8.70 -33.70 -34.96
N TYR A 187 -9.20 -32.70 -34.23
CA TYR A 187 -10.20 -32.87 -33.17
C TYR A 187 -11.46 -33.63 -33.63
N LYS A 188 -12.01 -33.29 -34.81
CA LYS A 188 -13.18 -33.98 -35.41
C LYS A 188 -12.95 -35.45 -35.77
N GLN A 189 -11.69 -35.88 -35.84
CA GLN A 189 -11.31 -37.27 -36.14
C GLN A 189 -10.89 -38.03 -34.87
N CYS A 190 -11.04 -37.42 -33.69
CA CYS A 190 -10.68 -38.01 -32.40
C CYS A 190 -11.78 -37.68 -31.38
N HIS A 191 -11.47 -36.89 -30.33
CA HIS A 191 -12.42 -36.61 -29.25
C HIS A 191 -13.66 -35.80 -29.68
N GLY A 192 -13.57 -35.06 -30.79
CA GLY A 192 -14.69 -34.32 -31.38
C GLY A 192 -15.45 -35.08 -32.47
N ARG A 193 -15.32 -36.40 -32.58
CA ARG A 193 -15.96 -37.20 -33.65
C ARG A 193 -17.50 -37.23 -33.56
N ASN A 194 -18.03 -37.06 -32.35
CA ASN A 194 -19.46 -37.12 -32.05
C ASN A 194 -20.06 -35.74 -31.72
N GLN A 195 -19.30 -34.66 -31.95
CA GLN A 195 -19.77 -33.27 -31.97
C GLN A 195 -19.88 -32.82 -33.43
#